data_AF-A0AAV2M520-F1
#
_entry.id   AF-A0AAV2M520-F1
#
_cell.length_a   1.000
_cell.length_b   1.000
_cell.length_c   1.000
_cell.angle_alpha   90.00
_cell.angle_beta   90.00
_cell.angle_gamma   90.00
#
_symmetry.space_group_name_H-M   'P 1'
#
loop_
_entity.id
_entity.type
_entity.pdbx_description
1 polymer ?
#
loop_
_entity_poly.entity_id
_entity_poly.type
_entity_poly.pdbx_seq_one_letter_code
_entity_poly.pdbx_strand_id
1 'polypeptide(L)'
;MLEIMEAVPRLDVVGGSVGSNRFPFTLHFEAGDEDEGGCLDARLNTKQQTLPGFPQCSLVNGVVNFFLARTDSAQRARFDPILKRVAHPEFFMDGLGSLMVASCGGPRIAHQSPSETDRRYAHFRHPNYTEDMMLKYKLYYYKHNLKCIRRWR
;
A
#
# COMPACT_ATOMS: atom_id res chain seq x y z
N MET A 1 13.71 -9.36 5.84
CA MET A 1 12.74 -8.31 6.25
C MET A 1 12.71 -8.18 7.76
N LEU A 2 12.61 -9.30 8.49
CA LEU A 2 12.67 -9.32 9.95
C LEU A 2 13.88 -8.56 10.51
N GLU A 3 15.09 -8.87 10.05
CA GLU A 3 16.33 -8.18 10.48
C GLU A 3 16.27 -6.65 10.35
N ILE A 4 15.60 -6.14 9.31
CA ILE A 4 15.45 -4.69 9.07
C ILE A 4 14.50 -4.09 10.11
N MET A 5 13.41 -4.78 10.41
CA MET A 5 12.43 -4.35 11.40
C MET A 5 12.97 -4.47 12.84
N GLU A 6 13.80 -5.46 13.12
CA GLU A 6 14.50 -5.60 14.39
C GLU A 6 15.53 -4.47 14.60
N ALA A 7 16.30 -4.14 13.55
CA ALA A 7 17.28 -3.06 13.59
C ALA A 7 16.66 -1.65 13.58
N VAL A 8 15.44 -1.49 13.07
CA VAL A 8 14.71 -0.21 13.06
C VAL A 8 13.38 -0.36 13.81
N PRO A 9 13.37 -0.22 15.15
CA PRO A 9 12.17 -0.48 15.96
C PRO A 9 10.95 0.37 15.57
N ARG A 10 11.17 1.59 15.10
CA ARG A 10 10.10 2.51 14.65
C ARG A 10 9.54 2.18 13.26
N LEU A 11 10.11 1.23 12.54
CA LEU A 11 9.62 0.82 11.23
C LEU A 11 8.42 -0.13 11.41
N ASP A 12 7.30 0.22 10.81
CA ASP A 12 6.05 -0.50 10.95
C ASP A 12 5.82 -1.52 9.86
N VAL A 13 6.23 -1.17 8.62
CA VAL A 13 5.97 -1.99 7.42
C VAL A 13 7.20 -2.02 6.52
N VAL A 14 7.54 -3.21 6.03
CA VAL A 14 8.62 -3.43 5.05
C VAL A 14 8.11 -4.23 3.86
N GLY A 15 8.20 -3.65 2.67
CA GLY A 15 7.95 -4.32 1.40
C GLY A 15 9.22 -4.76 0.68
N GLY A 16 9.08 -5.71 -0.23
CA GLY A 16 10.18 -6.28 -1.03
C GLY A 16 9.96 -6.10 -2.53
N SER A 17 10.66 -6.91 -3.33
CA SER A 17 10.48 -6.94 -4.79
C SER A 17 9.75 -8.20 -5.23
N VAL A 18 8.94 -8.08 -6.28
CA VAL A 18 8.42 -9.23 -7.05
C VAL A 18 9.16 -9.28 -8.37
N GLY A 19 10.00 -10.31 -8.55
CA GLY A 19 11.00 -10.33 -9.62
C GLY A 19 11.93 -9.11 -9.51
N SER A 20 11.97 -8.30 -10.55
CA SER A 20 12.72 -7.03 -10.61
C SER A 20 11.93 -5.81 -10.16
N ASN A 21 10.63 -5.95 -9.86
CA ASN A 21 9.73 -4.81 -9.64
C ASN A 21 9.43 -4.59 -8.14
N ARG A 22 9.35 -3.33 -7.69
CA ARG A 22 8.99 -2.97 -6.30
C ARG A 22 7.71 -2.13 -6.16
N PHE A 23 7.32 -1.41 -7.21
CA PHE A 23 6.16 -0.52 -7.27
C PHE A 23 5.84 0.24 -5.95
N PRO A 24 6.82 0.89 -5.29
CA PRO A 24 6.51 1.74 -4.14
C PRO A 24 5.64 2.91 -4.55
N PHE A 25 4.90 3.49 -3.63
CA PHE A 25 4.20 4.74 -3.88
C PHE A 25 4.30 5.71 -2.72
N THR A 26 4.22 6.99 -3.06
CA THR A 26 4.09 8.09 -2.10
C THR A 26 2.72 8.70 -2.22
N LEU A 27 2.20 9.17 -1.09
CA LEU A 27 0.92 9.84 -0.94
C LEU A 27 1.18 11.22 -0.34
N HIS A 28 0.61 12.25 -0.96
CA HIS A 28 0.63 13.61 -0.45
C HIS A 28 -0.80 14.11 -0.32
N PHE A 29 -1.23 14.37 0.91
CA PHE A 29 -2.53 14.95 1.19
C PHE A 29 -2.43 16.47 1.27
N GLU A 30 -3.19 17.15 0.42
CA GLU A 30 -3.43 18.59 0.46
C GLU A 30 -4.73 18.83 1.21
N ALA A 31 -4.66 19.49 2.37
CA ALA A 31 -5.84 19.83 3.15
C ALA A 31 -6.75 20.78 2.35
N GLY A 32 -8.05 20.53 2.41
CA GLY A 32 -9.09 21.44 1.93
C GLY A 32 -9.88 22.02 3.11
N ASP A 33 -10.98 22.69 2.79
CA ASP A 33 -11.97 23.10 3.78
C ASP A 33 -12.86 21.92 4.23
N GLU A 34 -13.63 22.13 5.30
CA GLU A 34 -14.48 21.10 5.89
C GLU A 34 -15.62 20.65 4.95
N ASP A 35 -16.09 21.54 4.07
CA ASP A 35 -17.27 21.32 3.22
C ASP A 35 -16.93 20.60 1.90
N GLU A 36 -15.80 20.96 1.28
CA GLU A 36 -15.34 20.37 0.02
C GLU A 36 -14.37 19.20 0.25
N GLY A 37 -13.59 19.21 1.33
CA GLY A 37 -12.56 18.22 1.58
C GLY A 37 -11.25 18.43 0.81
N GLY A 38 -10.27 17.57 1.08
CA GLY A 38 -8.89 17.66 0.59
C GLY A 38 -8.62 16.95 -0.73
N CYS A 39 -7.37 17.03 -1.19
CA CYS A 39 -6.90 16.38 -2.40
C CYS A 39 -5.73 15.44 -2.12
N LEU A 40 -5.78 14.22 -2.62
CA LEU A 40 -4.71 13.24 -2.47
C LEU A 40 -3.91 13.11 -3.77
N ASP A 41 -2.61 13.41 -3.76
CA ASP A 41 -1.68 13.11 -4.85
C ASP A 41 -0.99 11.76 -4.57
N ALA A 42 -1.22 10.76 -5.45
CA ALA A 42 -0.60 9.45 -5.34
C ALA A 42 0.41 9.23 -6.50
N ARG A 43 1.65 8.90 -6.14
CA ARG A 43 2.74 8.76 -7.11
C ARG A 43 3.37 7.38 -7.04
N LEU A 44 3.12 6.58 -8.07
CA LEU A 44 3.76 5.28 -8.25
C LEU A 44 5.26 5.43 -8.54
N ASN A 45 6.03 4.43 -8.15
CA ASN A 45 7.48 4.34 -8.32
C ASN A 45 8.29 5.50 -7.73
N THR A 46 7.69 6.27 -6.81
CA THR A 46 8.35 7.37 -6.12
C THR A 46 8.84 6.91 -4.74
N LYS A 47 9.97 7.45 -4.32
CA LYS A 47 10.63 7.15 -3.05
C LYS A 47 11.01 8.47 -2.37
N GLN A 48 11.09 8.45 -1.05
CA GLN A 48 11.62 9.56 -0.28
C GLN A 48 13.10 9.29 0.04
N GLN A 49 13.56 9.70 1.21
CA GLN A 49 14.91 9.42 1.69
C GLN A 49 15.17 7.93 1.92
N THR A 50 16.45 7.57 1.87
CA THR A 50 16.96 6.26 2.25
C THR A 50 16.68 5.95 3.71
N LEU A 51 16.40 4.68 4.03
CA LEU A 51 16.26 4.24 5.41
C LEU A 51 17.65 4.23 6.09
N PRO A 52 17.85 4.93 7.22
CA PRO A 52 19.14 4.96 7.91
C PRO A 52 19.65 3.55 8.23
N GLY A 53 20.93 3.28 7.92
CA GLY A 53 21.55 1.96 8.11
C GLY A 53 21.22 0.93 7.02
N PHE A 54 20.28 1.21 6.11
CA PHE A 54 19.82 0.30 5.07
C PHE A 54 19.77 0.99 3.70
N PRO A 55 20.92 1.18 3.02
CA PRO A 55 20.99 1.90 1.73
C PRO A 55 20.16 1.27 0.61
N GLN A 56 19.85 -0.02 0.72
CA GLN A 56 18.98 -0.77 -0.20
C GLN A 56 17.47 -0.53 0.02
N CYS A 57 17.10 0.26 1.02
CA CYS A 57 15.74 0.56 1.43
C CYS A 57 15.45 2.06 1.36
N SER A 58 14.23 2.42 0.97
CA SER A 58 13.78 3.82 0.95
C SER A 58 12.45 3.97 1.67
N LEU A 59 12.26 5.09 2.35
CA LEU A 59 10.98 5.47 2.94
C LEU A 59 9.97 5.80 1.85
N VAL A 60 8.74 5.35 2.06
CA VAL A 60 7.60 5.45 1.13
C VAL A 60 6.32 5.58 1.95
N ASN A 61 5.17 5.83 1.30
CA ASN A 61 3.88 5.77 1.98
C ASN A 61 3.20 4.41 1.81
N GLY A 62 3.54 3.67 0.74
CA GLY A 62 3.07 2.31 0.57
C GLY A 62 3.92 1.47 -0.37
N VAL A 63 3.68 0.17 -0.31
CA VAL A 63 4.33 -0.86 -1.13
C VAL A 63 3.26 -1.73 -1.78
N VAL A 64 3.59 -2.44 -2.86
CA VAL A 64 2.64 -3.29 -3.60
C VAL A 64 3.03 -4.77 -3.45
N ASN A 65 2.05 -5.66 -3.69
CA ASN A 65 2.13 -7.12 -3.63
C ASN A 65 2.23 -7.72 -2.23
N PHE A 66 3.30 -7.45 -1.50
CA PHE A 66 3.53 -8.08 -0.20
C PHE A 66 4.33 -7.20 0.73
N PHE A 67 4.10 -7.39 2.03
CA PHE A 67 4.85 -6.72 3.08
C PHE A 67 4.90 -7.57 4.34
N LEU A 68 5.88 -7.30 5.19
CA LEU A 68 5.89 -7.67 6.60
C LEU A 68 5.51 -6.43 7.40
N ALA A 69 4.64 -6.58 8.39
CA ALA A 69 4.21 -5.49 9.26
C ALA A 69 4.19 -5.92 10.73
N ARG A 70 4.39 -4.98 11.64
CA ARG A 70 4.14 -5.20 13.07
C ARG A 70 2.65 -5.42 13.28
N THR A 71 2.32 -6.39 14.13
CA THR A 71 0.91 -6.77 14.36
C THR A 71 0.10 -5.61 14.93
N ASP A 72 0.64 -4.85 15.88
CA ASP A 72 -0.03 -3.69 16.47
C ASP A 72 -0.24 -2.57 15.44
N SER A 73 0.76 -2.27 14.62
CA SER A 73 0.66 -1.26 13.56
C SER A 73 -0.36 -1.65 12.49
N ALA A 74 -0.36 -2.92 12.06
CA ALA A 74 -1.36 -3.43 11.13
C ALA A 74 -2.78 -3.42 11.73
N GLN A 75 -2.92 -3.66 13.03
CA GLN A 75 -4.20 -3.57 13.75
C GLN A 75 -4.67 -2.14 14.01
N ARG A 76 -3.79 -1.14 13.98
CA ARG A 76 -4.18 0.27 14.04
C ARG A 76 -4.74 0.77 12.72
N ALA A 77 -4.07 0.46 11.60
CA ALA A 77 -4.56 0.83 10.27
C ALA A 77 -5.80 -0.01 9.86
N ARG A 78 -5.72 -1.34 10.04
CA ARG A 78 -6.72 -2.35 9.65
C ARG A 78 -7.00 -2.39 8.15
N PHE A 79 -7.62 -3.48 7.71
CA PHE A 79 -8.23 -3.57 6.40
C PHE A 79 -9.73 -3.44 6.55
N ASP A 80 -10.39 -2.64 5.71
CA ASP A 80 -11.85 -2.59 5.72
C ASP A 80 -12.42 -3.94 5.22
N PRO A 81 -13.20 -4.66 6.05
CA PRO A 81 -13.77 -5.95 5.66
C PRO A 81 -14.77 -5.86 4.50
N ILE A 82 -15.28 -4.66 4.19
CA ILE A 82 -16.14 -4.42 3.03
C ILE A 82 -15.34 -4.51 1.72
N LEU A 83 -14.06 -4.14 1.73
CA LEU A 83 -13.21 -4.14 0.54
C LEU A 83 -12.61 -5.53 0.26
N LYS A 84 -13.27 -6.27 -0.62
CA LYS A 84 -12.84 -7.61 -1.02
C LYS A 84 -11.75 -7.52 -2.09
N ARG A 85 -10.50 -7.82 -1.71
CA ARG A 85 -9.33 -7.96 -2.61
C ARG A 85 -8.88 -6.68 -3.32
N VAL A 86 -9.38 -5.52 -2.89
CA VAL A 86 -9.04 -4.21 -3.47
C VAL A 86 -8.58 -3.18 -2.41
N ALA A 87 -8.46 -3.59 -1.15
CA ALA A 87 -8.11 -2.74 0.00
C ALA A 87 -6.62 -2.38 0.10
N HIS A 88 -5.75 -2.91 -0.76
CA HIS A 88 -4.30 -2.78 -0.58
C HIS A 88 -3.82 -1.32 -0.48
N PRO A 89 -4.24 -0.38 -1.36
CA PRO A 89 -3.86 1.02 -1.20
C PRO A 89 -4.58 1.70 -0.03
N GLU A 90 -5.80 1.30 0.29
CA GLU A 90 -6.59 1.83 1.41
C GLU A 90 -5.85 1.69 2.74
N PHE A 91 -5.29 0.51 3.00
CA PHE A 91 -4.50 0.24 4.20
C PHE A 91 -3.40 1.29 4.44
N PHE A 92 -2.74 1.75 3.37
CA PHE A 92 -1.71 2.79 3.45
C PHE A 92 -2.27 4.21 3.51
N MET A 93 -3.49 4.43 3.02
CA MET A 93 -4.21 5.70 3.17
C MET A 93 -4.70 5.86 4.61
N ASP A 94 -5.31 4.83 5.19
CA ASP A 94 -5.73 4.77 6.60
C ASP A 94 -4.52 4.87 7.55
N GLY A 95 -3.39 4.32 7.14
CA GLY A 95 -2.13 4.42 7.88
C GLY A 95 -1.32 5.70 7.61
N LEU A 96 -1.76 6.62 6.75
CA LEU A 96 -0.98 7.78 6.36
C LEU A 96 -0.71 8.68 7.57
N GLY A 97 0.57 9.01 7.80
CA GLY A 97 1.02 9.77 8.97
C GLY A 97 1.17 8.95 10.26
N SER A 98 0.67 7.72 10.29
CA SER A 98 0.77 6.81 11.46
C SER A 98 1.70 5.62 11.23
N LEU A 99 1.90 5.19 9.98
CA LEU A 99 2.78 4.08 9.62
C LEU A 99 4.10 4.60 9.02
N MET A 100 5.22 4.13 9.56
CA MET A 100 6.53 4.24 8.91
C MET A 100 6.73 3.04 7.98
N VAL A 101 6.79 3.29 6.67
CA VAL A 101 6.87 2.26 5.63
C VAL A 101 8.18 2.34 4.86
N ALA A 102 8.81 1.20 4.60
CA ALA A 102 9.99 1.10 3.75
C ALA A 102 9.81 0.10 2.60
N SER A 103 10.33 0.45 1.43
CA SER A 103 10.50 -0.46 0.29
C SER A 103 11.95 -0.87 0.16
N CYS A 104 12.23 -2.17 0.22
CA CYS A 104 13.58 -2.72 0.28
C CYS A 104 13.91 -3.63 -0.90
N GLY A 105 15.19 -3.64 -1.30
CA GLY A 105 15.65 -4.37 -2.47
C GLY A 105 16.18 -5.78 -2.34
N GLY A 106 16.52 -6.18 -1.12
CA GLY A 106 17.06 -7.50 -0.83
C GLY A 106 16.02 -8.61 -0.94
N PRO A 107 14.87 -8.53 -0.22
CA PRO A 107 13.85 -9.56 -0.25
C PRO A 107 13.14 -9.64 -1.60
N ARG A 108 13.15 -10.81 -2.23
CA ARG A 108 12.54 -11.04 -3.55
C ARG A 108 11.64 -12.28 -3.52
N ILE A 109 10.45 -12.14 -4.08
CA ILE A 109 9.56 -13.25 -4.39
C ILE A 109 9.23 -13.24 -5.89
N ALA A 110 8.59 -14.29 -6.39
CA ALA A 110 8.06 -14.34 -7.74
C ALA A 110 6.61 -14.84 -7.71
N HIS A 111 5.85 -14.50 -8.75
CA HIS A 111 4.56 -15.13 -8.97
C HIS A 111 4.75 -16.52 -9.57
N GLN A 112 3.93 -17.47 -9.14
CA GLN A 112 3.78 -18.76 -9.81
C GLN A 112 3.29 -18.55 -11.26
N SER A 113 3.69 -19.44 -12.18
CA SER A 113 3.24 -19.36 -13.56
C SER A 113 1.72 -19.54 -13.66
N PRO A 114 1.02 -18.79 -14.54
CA PRO A 114 -0.40 -19.02 -14.80
C PRO A 114 -0.72 -20.45 -15.24
N SER A 115 0.22 -21.14 -15.90
CA SER A 115 0.06 -22.53 -16.34
C SER A 115 -0.03 -23.53 -15.18
N GLU A 116 0.46 -23.16 -14.00
CA GLU A 116 0.49 -24.01 -12.81
C GLU A 116 -0.66 -23.66 -11.84
N THR A 117 -1.50 -22.68 -12.19
CA THR A 117 -2.62 -22.22 -11.37
C THR A 117 -3.91 -22.94 -11.78
N ASP A 118 -4.67 -23.47 -10.80
CA ASP A 118 -6.01 -24.00 -11.05
C ASP A 118 -6.91 -22.91 -11.66
N ARG A 119 -7.50 -23.18 -12.83
CA ARG A 119 -8.40 -22.22 -13.51
C ARG A 119 -9.55 -21.78 -12.63
N ARG A 120 -10.03 -22.63 -11.70
CA ARG A 120 -11.08 -22.29 -10.73
C ARG A 120 -10.64 -21.19 -9.76
N TYR A 121 -9.34 -21.08 -9.48
CA TYR A 121 -8.81 -20.03 -8.61
C TYR A 121 -8.98 -18.63 -9.21
N ALA A 122 -9.04 -18.49 -10.54
CA ALA A 122 -9.22 -17.20 -11.19
C ALA A 122 -10.52 -16.51 -10.76
N HIS A 123 -11.59 -17.28 -10.49
CA HIS A 123 -12.85 -16.75 -9.97
C HIS A 123 -12.70 -16.09 -8.60
N PHE A 124 -11.79 -16.59 -7.76
CA PHE A 124 -11.49 -16.00 -6.46
C PHE A 124 -10.41 -14.91 -6.56
N ARG A 125 -9.53 -14.94 -7.56
CA ARG A 125 -8.43 -13.97 -7.66
C ARG A 125 -8.94 -12.58 -8.07
N HIS A 126 -9.91 -12.53 -8.98
CA HIS A 126 -10.35 -11.28 -9.59
C HIS A 126 -11.71 -10.84 -9.03
N PRO A 127 -11.79 -9.65 -8.39
CA PRO A 127 -13.04 -9.10 -7.88
C PRO A 127 -14.01 -8.74 -9.02
N ASN A 128 -15.28 -8.44 -8.70
CA ASN A 128 -16.18 -7.82 -9.67
C ASN A 128 -15.66 -6.39 -9.90
N TYR A 129 -14.84 -6.24 -10.95
CA TYR A 129 -14.02 -5.06 -11.14
C TYR A 129 -14.84 -3.77 -11.06
N THR A 130 -16.04 -3.74 -11.64
CA THR A 130 -16.87 -2.52 -11.64
C THR A 130 -17.38 -2.20 -10.24
N GLU A 131 -18.02 -3.13 -9.55
CA GLU A 131 -18.65 -2.86 -8.25
C GLU A 131 -17.61 -2.65 -7.13
N ASP A 132 -16.62 -3.54 -7.03
CA ASP A 132 -15.61 -3.49 -5.97
C ASP A 132 -14.71 -2.26 -6.12
N MET A 133 -14.35 -1.87 -7.35
CA MET A 133 -13.57 -0.66 -7.57
C MET A 133 -14.38 0.61 -7.30
N MET A 134 -15.66 0.64 -7.69
CA MET A 134 -16.52 1.78 -7.38
C MET A 134 -16.71 1.94 -5.88
N LEU A 135 -16.92 0.84 -5.15
CA LEU A 135 -17.00 0.85 -3.69
C LEU A 135 -15.70 1.33 -3.05
N LYS A 136 -14.56 0.81 -3.51
CA LYS A 136 -13.22 1.27 -3.09
C LYS A 136 -13.06 2.78 -3.23
N TYR A 137 -13.35 3.34 -4.39
CA TYR A 137 -13.22 4.79 -4.59
C TYR A 137 -14.20 5.58 -3.73
N LYS A 138 -15.47 5.13 -3.60
CA LYS A 138 -16.44 5.77 -2.69
C LYS A 138 -15.93 5.84 -1.26
N LEU A 139 -15.34 4.75 -0.75
CA LEU A 139 -14.75 4.74 0.59
C LEU A 139 -13.54 5.68 0.70
N TYR A 140 -12.69 5.76 -0.33
CA TYR A 140 -11.56 6.69 -0.32
C TYR A 140 -12.04 8.13 -0.16
N TYR A 141 -13.02 8.53 -0.96
CA TYR A 141 -13.57 9.90 -0.90
C TYR A 141 -14.24 10.18 0.43
N TYR A 142 -15.09 9.25 0.91
CA TYR A 142 -15.86 9.44 2.12
C TYR A 142 -15.01 9.40 3.40
N LYS A 143 -14.19 8.36 3.60
CA LYS A 143 -13.42 8.18 4.84
C LYS A 143 -12.36 9.25 5.06
N HIS A 144 -11.77 9.74 3.99
CA HIS A 144 -10.65 10.69 4.05
C HIS A 144 -11.07 12.12 3.72
N ASN A 145 -12.38 12.39 3.65
CA ASN A 145 -12.95 13.68 3.25
C ASN A 145 -12.24 14.28 2.03
N LEU A 146 -12.22 13.55 0.91
CA LEU A 146 -11.55 14.00 -0.32
C LEU A 146 -12.54 14.64 -1.29
N LYS A 147 -12.11 15.70 -1.98
CA LYS A 147 -12.70 16.15 -3.26
C LYS A 147 -12.00 15.58 -4.47
N CYS A 148 -10.71 15.29 -4.37
CA CYS A 148 -9.95 14.86 -5.52
C CYS A 148 -8.84 13.87 -5.20
N ILE A 149 -8.54 13.05 -6.20
CA ILE A 149 -7.43 12.12 -6.19
C ILE A 149 -6.63 12.35 -7.47
N ARG A 150 -5.44 12.92 -7.33
CA ARG A 150 -4.54 13.25 -8.43
C ARG A 150 -3.53 12.13 -8.62
N ARG A 151 -3.63 11.49 -9.80
CA ARG A 151 -2.88 10.33 -10.29
C ARG A 151 -2.98 9.06 -9.42
N TRP A 152 -3.47 8.02 -10.07
CA TRP A 152 -3.05 6.62 -9.87
C TRP A 152 -2.66 6.07 -11.26
N ARG A 153 -1.83 6.81 -12.02
CA ARG A 153 -1.31 6.40 -13.34
C ARG A 153 0.13 5.94 -13.20
#